data_AF-A0A9X1GNZ1-F1
#
_entry.id   AF-A0A9X1GNZ1-F1
#
_cell.length_a   1.000
_cell.length_b   1.000
_cell.length_c   1.000
_cell.angle_alpha   90.00
_cell.angle_beta   90.00
_cell.angle_gamma   90.00
#
_symmetry.space_group_name_H-M   'P 1'
#
loop_
_entity.id
_entity.type
_entity.pdbx_description
1 polymer ?
#
loop_
_entity_poly.entity_id
_entity_poly.type
_entity_poly.pdbx_seq_one_letter_code
_entity_poly.pdbx_strand_id
1 'polypeptide(L)'
;MDKYLFEQNRTSARKPTDIKETPEGFLAIEFTESKLISSSQQQQNSIISWIIALPLILIFGYLFAVALLAFGSILLLIFIVAFSFNRSYRNHIFAQFRIFPGEVFLSTYPLSLGEKCLLTFRRRLKRNKKTKESGQLALKIICLERVEYKKGTDTEVEINILWESQPEVYSVPTNTEVFSLQTNLNIPKYLPPSFEGKNNQIRWIISIEQNIPNIAEQVHSNFVFIVAPVVLA
;
A
#
# COMPACT_ATOMS: atom_id res chain seq x y z
N MET A 1 -15.01 26.99 -38.30
CA MET A 1 -13.66 27.56 -38.17
C MET A 1 -12.95 26.72 -37.12
N ASP A 2 -12.05 25.79 -37.38
CA ASP A 2 -11.38 25.25 -38.58
C ASP A 2 -11.07 23.77 -38.20
N LYS A 3 -11.38 22.75 -39.00
CA LYS A 3 -10.74 22.27 -40.25
C LYS A 3 -9.24 21.94 -40.12
N TYR A 4 -8.89 20.85 -40.82
CA TYR A 4 -7.59 20.22 -41.09
C TYR A 4 -7.20 19.06 -40.14
N LEU A 5 -7.36 17.78 -40.52
CA LEU A 5 -6.77 16.97 -41.62
C LEU A 5 -5.26 16.79 -41.50
N PHE A 6 -4.83 15.54 -41.30
CA PHE A 6 -3.89 14.75 -42.12
C PHE A 6 -3.72 13.40 -41.39
N GLU A 7 -4.33 12.28 -41.79
CA GLU A 7 -4.19 11.50 -43.04
C GLU A 7 -2.88 10.67 -43.09
N GLN A 8 -3.04 9.42 -43.56
CA GLN A 8 -2.03 8.49 -44.09
C GLN A 8 -1.28 7.58 -43.09
N ASN A 9 -1.04 6.28 -43.35
CA ASN A 9 -1.22 5.46 -44.55
C ASN A 9 -0.97 3.98 -44.20
N ARG A 10 -1.70 3.07 -44.89
CA ARG A 10 -1.22 1.80 -45.50
C ARG A 10 -0.75 0.65 -44.57
N THR A 11 -1.00 -0.63 -44.84
CA THR A 11 -1.23 -1.30 -46.13
C THR A 11 -1.87 -2.69 -45.90
N SER A 12 -2.92 -2.99 -46.66
CA SER A 12 -3.33 -4.36 -46.96
C SER A 12 -2.38 -4.96 -48.01
N ALA A 13 -1.87 -6.17 -47.80
CA ALA A 13 -1.16 -6.90 -48.84
C ALA A 13 -2.11 -7.95 -49.45
N ARG A 14 -2.45 -7.71 -50.72
CA ARG A 14 -3.22 -8.59 -51.61
C ARG A 14 -2.37 -9.79 -52.06
N LYS A 15 -3.12 -10.87 -52.29
CA LYS A 15 -2.76 -12.09 -53.01
C LYS A 15 -2.30 -11.78 -54.44
N PRO A 16 -1.12 -12.26 -54.89
CA PRO A 16 -0.81 -12.31 -56.31
C PRO A 16 -1.37 -13.60 -56.91
N THR A 17 -2.33 -13.44 -57.81
CA THR A 17 -2.67 -14.41 -58.86
C THR A 17 -1.74 -14.09 -60.02
N ASP A 18 -0.80 -14.97 -60.31
CA ASP A 18 0.02 -14.88 -61.52
C ASP A 18 -0.30 -16.08 -62.39
N ILE A 19 -1.04 -15.81 -63.45
CA ILE A 19 -1.24 -16.68 -64.60
C ILE A 19 -0.09 -16.31 -65.54
N LYS A 20 0.85 -17.24 -65.73
CA LYS A 20 1.81 -17.16 -66.83
C LYS A 20 1.70 -18.41 -67.68
N GLU A 21 1.05 -18.22 -68.82
CA GLU A 21 1.12 -19.08 -69.98
C GLU A 21 2.60 -19.33 -70.36
N THR A 22 2.93 -20.58 -70.67
CA THR A 22 4.10 -20.95 -71.48
C THR A 22 3.73 -22.14 -72.37
N PRO A 23 4.42 -22.29 -73.50
CA PRO A 23 3.79 -22.57 -74.78
C PRO A 23 3.78 -24.05 -75.14
N GLU A 24 3.01 -24.32 -76.19
CA GLU A 24 3.01 -25.54 -76.96
C GLU A 24 4.43 -26.03 -77.29
N GLY A 25 4.59 -27.35 -77.15
CA GLY A 25 5.64 -28.11 -77.80
C GLY A 25 6.96 -28.12 -77.05
N PHE A 26 7.21 -29.19 -76.29
CA PHE A 26 8.38 -30.02 -76.56
C PHE A 26 8.11 -31.45 -76.10
N LEU A 27 8.55 -32.35 -76.96
CA LEU A 27 8.34 -33.78 -76.95
C LEU A 27 8.93 -34.45 -75.71
N ALA A 28 8.24 -35.52 -75.32
CA ALA A 28 8.63 -36.50 -74.33
C ALA A 28 10.07 -36.97 -74.51
N ILE A 29 10.77 -37.13 -73.38
CA ILE A 29 11.76 -38.19 -73.22
C ILE A 29 11.47 -38.84 -71.87
N GLU A 30 10.97 -40.07 -71.95
CA GLU A 30 10.91 -41.05 -70.87
C GLU A 30 12.27 -41.14 -70.16
N PHE A 31 12.25 -40.99 -68.83
CA PHE A 31 13.12 -41.79 -67.99
C PHE A 31 12.24 -42.56 -67.01
N THR A 32 11.88 -43.75 -67.47
CA THR A 32 11.36 -44.84 -66.65
C THR A 32 12.48 -45.30 -65.72
N GLU A 33 12.60 -44.68 -64.55
CA GLU A 33 13.24 -45.34 -63.41
C GLU A 33 12.16 -46.10 -62.63
N SER A 34 12.17 -47.41 -62.82
CA SER A 34 11.40 -48.41 -62.09
C SER A 34 11.74 -48.37 -60.60
N LYS A 35 11.09 -47.49 -59.83
CA LYS A 35 11.06 -47.59 -58.36
C LYS A 35 9.88 -48.45 -57.91
N LEU A 36 9.89 -49.71 -58.33
CA LEU A 36 9.10 -50.79 -57.74
C LEU A 36 9.79 -51.27 -56.47
N ILE A 37 9.79 -50.42 -55.43
CA ILE A 37 10.25 -50.80 -54.09
C ILE A 37 9.20 -50.33 -53.07
N SER A 38 8.47 -51.33 -52.58
CA SER A 38 7.82 -51.45 -51.26
C SER A 38 6.66 -50.52 -50.86
N SER A 39 5.54 -50.59 -51.60
CA SER A 39 4.21 -50.18 -51.08
C SER A 39 3.81 -50.91 -49.78
N SER A 40 4.41 -52.07 -49.48
CA SER A 40 4.21 -52.80 -48.22
C SER A 40 4.99 -52.24 -47.01
N GLN A 41 6.15 -51.57 -47.21
CA GLN A 41 6.89 -50.96 -46.10
C GLN A 41 6.27 -49.62 -45.68
N GLN A 42 5.67 -48.89 -46.61
CA GLN A 42 5.01 -47.61 -46.32
C GLN A 42 3.76 -47.78 -45.45
N GLN A 43 3.03 -48.90 -45.59
CA GLN A 43 1.86 -49.21 -44.77
C GLN A 43 2.23 -49.66 -43.36
N GLN A 44 3.30 -50.44 -43.17
CA GLN A 44 3.78 -50.86 -41.83
C GLN A 44 4.32 -49.67 -41.00
N ASN A 45 5.01 -48.72 -41.63
CA ASN A 45 5.50 -47.52 -40.94
C ASN A 45 4.37 -46.62 -40.42
N SER A 46 3.20 -46.64 -41.07
CA SER A 46 2.03 -45.88 -40.61
C SER A 46 1.44 -46.44 -39.32
N ILE A 47 1.32 -47.76 -39.19
CA ILE A 47 0.71 -48.41 -38.01
C ILE A 47 1.62 -48.28 -36.79
N ILE A 48 2.93 -48.48 -36.95
CA ILE A 48 3.90 -48.32 -35.86
C ILE A 48 3.92 -46.86 -35.37
N SER A 49 3.79 -45.88 -36.28
CA SER A 49 3.68 -44.46 -35.91
C SER A 49 2.46 -44.19 -35.02
N TRP A 50 1.30 -44.77 -35.32
CA TRP A 50 0.09 -44.59 -34.50
C TRP A 50 0.18 -45.28 -33.12
N ILE A 51 0.83 -46.45 -33.04
CA ILE A 51 1.05 -47.16 -31.77
C ILE A 51 1.94 -46.33 -30.82
N ILE A 52 2.91 -45.59 -31.36
CA ILE A 52 3.79 -44.71 -30.57
C ILE A 52 3.13 -43.35 -30.29
N ALA A 53 2.37 -42.81 -31.24
CA ALA A 53 1.75 -41.48 -31.11
C ALA A 53 0.61 -41.47 -30.07
N LEU A 54 -0.20 -42.52 -29.99
CA LEU A 54 -1.36 -42.59 -29.10
C LEU A 54 -1.00 -42.48 -27.60
N PRO A 55 -0.02 -43.21 -27.04
CA PRO A 55 0.37 -43.04 -25.65
C PRO A 55 0.99 -41.67 -25.38
N LEU A 56 1.73 -41.10 -26.35
CA LEU A 56 2.29 -39.74 -26.21
C LEU A 56 1.18 -38.68 -26.12
N ILE A 57 0.11 -38.80 -26.92
CA ILE A 57 -1.05 -37.90 -26.87
C ILE A 57 -1.77 -38.03 -25.52
N LEU A 58 -1.95 -39.25 -25.01
CA LEU A 58 -2.59 -39.47 -23.71
C LEU A 58 -1.76 -38.91 -22.55
N ILE A 59 -0.44 -39.13 -22.55
CA ILE A 59 0.48 -38.56 -21.55
C ILE A 59 0.44 -37.03 -21.61
N PHE A 60 0.51 -36.45 -22.80
CA PHE A 60 0.45 -35.00 -22.98
C PHE A 60 -0.88 -34.43 -22.50
N GLY A 61 -2.01 -35.07 -22.84
CA GLY A 61 -3.34 -34.67 -22.38
C GLY A 61 -3.47 -34.73 -20.85
N TYR A 62 -2.93 -35.78 -20.22
CA TYR A 62 -2.90 -35.90 -18.76
C TYR A 62 -2.06 -34.80 -18.11
N LEU A 63 -0.83 -34.57 -18.59
CA LEU A 63 0.04 -33.51 -18.07
C LEU A 63 -0.59 -32.12 -18.22
N PHE A 64 -1.25 -31.87 -19.35
CA PHE A 64 -1.96 -30.61 -19.60
C PHE A 64 -3.13 -30.42 -18.63
N ALA A 65 -3.92 -31.46 -18.37
CA ALA A 65 -5.01 -31.40 -17.39
C ALA A 65 -4.48 -31.13 -15.96
N VAL A 66 -3.39 -31.79 -15.57
CA VAL A 66 -2.73 -31.55 -14.27
C VAL A 66 -2.21 -30.11 -14.18
N ALA A 67 -1.60 -29.58 -15.24
CA ALA A 67 -1.12 -28.21 -15.28
C ALA A 67 -2.26 -27.19 -15.16
N LEU A 68 -3.41 -27.41 -15.80
CA LEU A 68 -4.58 -26.56 -15.67
C LEU A 68 -5.15 -26.56 -14.24
N LEU A 69 -5.21 -27.73 -13.59
CA LEU A 69 -5.65 -27.84 -12.21
C LEU A 69 -4.69 -27.12 -11.25
N ALA A 70 -3.38 -27.27 -11.44
CA ALA A 70 -2.37 -26.58 -10.67
C ALA A 70 -2.44 -25.05 -10.86
N PHE A 71 -2.65 -24.60 -12.10
CA PHE A 71 -2.82 -23.18 -12.39
C PHE A 71 -4.09 -22.61 -11.74
N GLY A 72 -5.21 -23.34 -11.83
CA GLY A 72 -6.47 -22.96 -11.20
C GLY A 72 -6.36 -22.88 -9.66
N SER A 73 -5.66 -23.83 -9.03
CA SER A 73 -5.46 -23.81 -7.58
C SER A 73 -4.56 -22.67 -7.11
N ILE A 74 -3.52 -22.32 -7.89
CA ILE A 74 -2.66 -21.16 -7.62
C ILE A 74 -3.47 -19.86 -7.73
N LEU A 75 -4.28 -19.70 -8.79
CA LEU A 75 -5.14 -18.51 -8.93
C LEU A 75 -6.14 -18.37 -7.79
N LEU A 76 -6.75 -19.48 -7.36
CA LEU A 76 -7.66 -19.49 -6.23
C LEU A 76 -6.95 -19.15 -4.92
N LEU A 77 -5.74 -19.65 -4.70
CA LEU A 77 -4.93 -19.31 -3.53
C LEU A 77 -4.58 -17.82 -3.52
N ILE A 78 -4.15 -17.26 -4.66
CA ILE A 78 -3.90 -15.82 -4.80
C ILE A 78 -5.18 -15.02 -4.50
N PHE A 79 -6.33 -15.47 -4.99
CA PHE A 79 -7.61 -14.82 -4.72
C PHE A 79 -7.98 -14.86 -3.23
N ILE A 80 -7.80 -16.01 -2.56
CA ILE A 80 -8.06 -16.15 -1.12
C ILE A 80 -7.11 -15.26 -0.30
N VAL A 81 -5.82 -15.27 -0.63
CA VAL A 81 -4.82 -14.42 0.03
C VAL A 81 -5.17 -12.95 -0.19
N ALA A 82 -5.36 -12.53 -1.43
CA ALA A 82 -5.74 -11.15 -1.75
C ALA A 82 -7.03 -10.74 -1.03
N PHE A 83 -8.07 -11.58 -1.02
CA PHE A 83 -9.34 -11.29 -0.37
C PHE A 83 -9.24 -11.21 1.16
N SER A 84 -8.44 -12.10 1.76
CA SER A 84 -8.21 -12.14 3.21
C SER A 84 -7.40 -10.94 3.69
N PHE A 85 -6.34 -10.57 2.96
CA PHE A 85 -5.56 -9.36 3.24
C PHE A 85 -6.39 -8.08 3.00
N ASN A 86 -7.26 -8.09 1.98
CA ASN A 86 -8.05 -6.91 1.61
C ASN A 86 -9.06 -6.50 2.70
N ARG A 87 -9.63 -7.42 3.49
CA ARG A 87 -10.65 -7.05 4.49
C ARG A 87 -10.06 -6.30 5.70
N SER A 88 -8.98 -6.82 6.28
CA SER A 88 -8.34 -6.20 7.46
C SER A 88 -7.64 -4.90 7.08
N TYR A 89 -6.86 -4.93 6.00
CA TYR A 89 -6.08 -3.78 5.55
C TYR A 89 -6.96 -2.63 5.03
N ARG A 90 -8.07 -2.93 4.32
CA ARG A 90 -9.05 -1.91 3.93
C ARG A 90 -9.62 -1.18 5.12
N ASN A 91 -10.00 -1.90 6.18
CA ASN A 91 -10.67 -1.27 7.31
C ASN A 91 -9.74 -0.27 8.00
N HIS A 92 -8.46 -0.62 8.16
CA HIS A 92 -7.46 0.28 8.73
C HIS A 92 -7.18 1.49 7.82
N ILE A 93 -6.98 1.29 6.51
CA ILE A 93 -6.75 2.39 5.56
C ILE A 93 -7.97 3.31 5.46
N PHE A 94 -9.19 2.74 5.37
CA PHE A 94 -10.40 3.53 5.27
C PHE A 94 -10.77 4.25 6.57
N ALA A 95 -10.29 3.81 7.73
CA ALA A 95 -10.44 4.54 8.99
C ALA A 95 -9.71 5.89 8.93
N GLN A 96 -8.48 5.94 8.40
CA GLN A 96 -7.73 7.18 8.25
C GLN A 96 -8.41 8.19 7.30
N PHE A 97 -9.12 7.70 6.28
CA PHE A 97 -9.90 8.56 5.38
C PHE A 97 -11.21 9.12 5.98
N ARG A 98 -11.60 8.71 7.20
CA ARG A 98 -12.84 9.14 7.86
C ARG A 98 -12.66 10.31 8.82
N ILE A 99 -11.43 10.69 9.14
CA ILE A 99 -11.13 11.73 10.12
C ILE A 99 -10.38 12.90 9.49
N PHE A 100 -10.62 14.11 10.00
CA PHE A 100 -9.77 15.27 9.74
C PHE A 100 -8.55 15.26 10.68
N PRO A 101 -7.48 16.00 10.35
CA PRO A 101 -6.42 16.28 11.30
C PRO A 101 -7.00 16.79 12.64
N GLY A 102 -6.30 16.46 13.73
CA GLY A 102 -6.68 16.97 15.05
C GLY A 102 -6.11 18.36 15.23
N GLU A 103 -6.81 19.17 16.01
CA GLU A 103 -6.45 20.52 16.37
C GLU A 103 -6.26 20.57 17.89
N VAL A 104 -5.20 21.24 18.33
CA VAL A 104 -4.97 21.51 19.76
C VAL A 104 -4.90 23.02 19.93
N PHE A 105 -5.66 23.51 20.91
CA PHE A 105 -5.67 24.90 21.33
C PHE A 105 -5.20 24.95 22.78
N LEU A 106 -4.27 25.86 23.06
CA LEU A 106 -3.78 26.17 24.39
C LEU A 106 -4.27 27.57 24.76
N SER A 107 -4.78 27.77 25.98
CA SER A 107 -5.26 29.09 26.41
C SER A 107 -4.15 30.13 26.49
N THR A 108 -2.92 29.69 26.77
CA THR A 108 -1.72 30.52 26.83
C THR A 108 -0.64 29.89 25.96
N TYR A 109 0.19 30.70 25.30
CA TYR A 109 1.35 30.23 24.55
C TYR A 109 2.41 31.34 24.40
N PRO A 110 3.72 31.06 24.57
CA PRO A 110 4.30 29.79 25.05
C PRO A 110 3.93 29.50 26.51
N LEU A 111 4.10 28.25 26.96
CA LEU A 111 3.80 27.85 28.34
C LEU A 111 4.99 28.13 29.26
N SER A 112 4.75 28.48 30.53
CA SER A 112 5.80 28.58 31.53
C SER A 112 5.89 27.33 32.40
N LEU A 113 7.08 27.06 32.96
CA LEU A 113 7.26 25.98 33.95
C LEU A 113 6.41 26.24 35.20
N GLY A 114 5.64 25.24 35.64
CA GLY A 114 4.71 25.35 36.78
C GLY A 114 3.37 26.00 36.44
N GLU A 115 3.15 26.43 35.20
CA GLU A 115 1.89 27.03 34.77
C GLU A 115 0.81 25.96 34.55
N LYS A 116 -0.43 26.31 34.88
CA LYS A 116 -1.63 25.57 34.49
C LYS A 116 -2.21 26.22 33.25
N CYS A 117 -2.39 25.44 32.19
CA CYS A 117 -2.95 25.92 30.92
C CYS A 117 -4.15 25.08 30.51
N LEU A 118 -5.21 25.71 30.03
CA LEU A 118 -6.37 25.00 29.52
C LEU A 118 -6.05 24.48 28.10
N LEU A 119 -6.03 23.16 27.96
CA LEU A 119 -5.88 22.47 26.70
C LEU A 119 -7.26 22.10 26.14
N THR A 120 -7.50 22.44 24.88
CA THR A 120 -8.66 21.99 24.12
C THR A 120 -8.19 21.23 22.89
N PHE A 121 -8.46 19.93 22.84
CA PHE A 121 -8.28 19.12 21.64
C PHE A 121 -9.60 18.98 20.90
N ARG A 122 -9.56 19.14 19.57
CA ARG A 122 -10.72 18.96 18.70
C ARG A 122 -10.35 18.12 17.48
N ARG A 123 -11.21 17.18 17.12
CA ARG A 123 -11.09 16.46 15.83
C ARG A 123 -12.46 16.22 15.22
N ARG A 124 -12.60 16.55 13.93
CA ARG A 124 -13.86 16.41 13.19
C ARG A 124 -13.87 15.11 12.37
N LEU A 125 -15.06 14.54 12.23
CA LEU A 125 -15.32 13.43 11.31
C LEU A 125 -15.65 13.95 9.91
N LYS A 126 -15.19 13.21 8.89
CA LYS A 126 -15.48 13.51 7.48
C LYS A 126 -16.86 13.02 7.09
N ARG A 127 -17.49 13.71 6.12
CA ARG A 127 -18.74 13.32 5.45
C ARG A 127 -19.93 13.10 6.41
N ASN A 128 -20.10 13.96 7.40
CA ASN A 128 -21.21 13.90 8.39
C ASN A 128 -21.34 12.54 9.08
N LYS A 129 -20.21 11.83 9.26
CA LYS A 129 -20.18 10.59 10.02
C LYS A 129 -20.30 10.90 11.50
N LYS A 130 -20.95 9.98 12.22
CA LYS A 130 -21.13 10.02 13.67
C LYS A 130 -20.55 8.77 14.31
N THR A 131 -20.10 8.90 15.56
CA THR A 131 -19.79 7.73 16.39
C THR A 131 -21.02 6.85 16.54
N LYS A 132 -20.84 5.55 16.28
CA LYS A 132 -21.89 4.56 16.55
C LYS A 132 -21.78 3.99 17.96
N GLU A 133 -20.56 3.91 18.45
CA GLU A 133 -20.19 3.35 19.75
C GLU A 133 -19.38 4.37 20.54
N SER A 134 -19.39 4.24 21.87
CA SER A 134 -18.56 5.05 22.74
C SER A 134 -17.09 4.73 22.50
N GLY A 135 -16.26 5.76 22.47
CA GLY A 135 -14.81 5.62 22.32
C GLY A 135 -14.05 6.18 23.52
N GLN A 136 -12.74 6.19 23.42
CA GLN A 136 -11.84 6.75 24.41
C GLN A 136 -10.77 7.62 23.76
N LEU A 137 -10.37 8.68 24.47
CA LEU A 137 -9.19 9.49 24.20
C LEU A 137 -8.26 9.37 25.39
N ALA A 138 -7.01 8.96 25.17
CA ALA A 138 -5.98 9.01 26.19
C ALA A 138 -5.02 10.15 25.88
N LEU A 139 -4.83 11.06 26.83
CA LEU A 139 -3.91 12.19 26.74
C LEU A 139 -2.71 11.95 27.64
N LYS A 140 -1.53 12.20 27.11
CA LYS A 140 -0.29 12.24 27.89
C LYS A 140 0.65 13.33 27.39
N ILE A 141 1.50 13.78 28.28
CA ILE A 141 2.51 14.81 28.00
C ILE A 141 3.87 14.15 28.12
N ILE A 142 4.75 14.43 27.17
CA ILE A 142 6.08 13.84 27.11
C ILE A 142 7.10 14.96 26.98
N CYS A 143 8.11 14.95 27.84
CA CYS A 143 9.33 15.75 27.70
C CYS A 143 10.43 14.84 27.17
N LEU A 144 10.97 15.19 26.00
CA LEU A 144 11.97 14.40 25.27
C LEU A 144 13.24 15.20 25.12
N GLU A 145 14.37 14.54 25.32
CA GLU A 145 15.68 15.01 24.91
C GLU A 145 16.11 14.26 23.64
N ARG A 146 16.60 14.99 22.65
CA ARG A 146 17.26 14.44 21.47
C ARG A 146 18.69 14.93 21.45
N VAL A 147 19.64 14.02 21.57
CA VAL A 147 21.08 14.31 21.50
C VAL A 147 21.65 13.72 20.23
N GLU A 148 22.52 14.47 19.56
CA GLU A 148 23.22 14.06 18.36
C GLU A 148 24.73 14.15 18.61
N TYR A 149 25.44 13.04 18.48
CA TYR A 149 26.87 12.96 18.78
C TYR A 149 27.61 12.09 17.74
N LYS A 150 28.94 12.20 17.72
CA LYS A 150 29.78 11.38 16.82
C LYS A 150 30.38 10.19 17.55
N LYS A 151 30.32 9.02 16.94
CA LYS A 151 31.00 7.81 17.38
C LYS A 151 31.98 7.38 16.30
N GLY A 152 33.24 7.79 16.46
CA GLY A 152 34.22 7.73 15.36
C GLY A 152 33.84 8.70 14.25
N THR A 153 33.59 8.17 13.04
CA THR A 153 33.15 8.95 11.88
C THR A 153 31.64 9.08 11.76
N ASP A 154 30.88 8.24 12.47
CA ASP A 154 29.44 8.13 12.29
C ASP A 154 28.69 9.06 13.24
N THR A 155 27.55 9.58 12.77
CA THR A 155 26.65 10.42 13.58
C THR A 155 25.56 9.54 14.16
N GLU A 156 25.45 9.49 15.49
CA GLU A 156 24.40 8.78 16.22
C GLU A 156 23.41 9.80 16.81
N VAL A 157 22.14 9.39 16.87
CA VAL A 157 21.06 10.18 17.48
C VAL A 157 20.43 9.35 18.58
N GLU A 158 20.42 9.90 19.78
CA GLU A 158 19.81 9.31 20.96
C GLU A 158 18.57 10.12 21.37
N ILE A 159 17.48 9.43 21.69
CA ILE A 159 16.22 10.05 22.13
C ILE A 159 15.89 9.50 23.51
N ASN A 160 15.87 10.38 24.50
CA ASN A 160 15.59 10.04 25.90
C ASN A 160 14.28 10.68 26.35
N ILE A 161 13.41 9.89 26.99
CA ILE A 161 12.21 10.41 27.65
C ILE A 161 12.64 10.91 29.02
N LEU A 162 12.72 12.22 29.18
CA LEU A 162 13.07 12.84 30.47
C LEU A 162 11.91 12.73 31.46
N TRP A 163 10.69 12.82 30.95
CA TRP A 163 9.47 12.72 31.75
C TRP A 163 8.26 12.39 30.89
N GLU A 164 7.34 11.64 31.46
CA GLU A 164 6.04 11.30 30.87
C GLU A 164 4.96 11.39 31.94
N SER A 165 3.86 12.07 31.63
CA SER A 165 2.69 12.11 32.51
C SER A 165 1.97 10.75 32.50
N GLN A 166 1.27 10.45 33.59
CA GLN A 166 0.29 9.35 33.55
C GLN A 166 -0.78 9.64 32.48
N PRO A 167 -1.22 8.63 31.70
CA PRO A 167 -2.27 8.83 30.72
C PRO A 167 -3.60 9.17 31.38
N GLU A 168 -4.20 10.28 30.97
CA GLU A 168 -5.54 10.66 31.37
C GLU A 168 -6.53 10.19 30.31
N VAL A 169 -7.50 9.37 30.71
CA VAL A 169 -8.47 8.74 29.79
C VAL A 169 -9.82 9.45 29.88
N TYR A 170 -10.34 9.81 28.72
CA TYR A 170 -11.60 10.53 28.55
C TYR A 170 -12.54 9.72 27.67
N SER A 171 -13.82 9.68 28.05
CA SER A 171 -14.84 9.02 27.24
C SER A 171 -15.29 9.91 26.07
N VAL A 172 -15.50 9.29 24.92
CA VAL A 172 -16.10 9.94 23.74
C VAL A 172 -17.54 9.45 23.61
N PRO A 173 -18.53 10.36 23.62
CA PRO A 173 -19.93 9.97 23.51
C PRO A 173 -20.26 9.38 22.13
N THR A 174 -21.34 8.61 22.09
CA THR A 174 -21.96 8.15 20.86
C THR A 174 -22.59 9.32 20.09
N ASN A 175 -22.96 9.07 18.83
CA ASN A 175 -23.70 9.99 17.97
C ASN A 175 -23.06 11.38 17.77
N THR A 176 -21.73 11.46 17.86
CA THR A 176 -20.98 12.72 17.81
C THR A 176 -20.17 12.84 16.52
N GLU A 177 -20.18 14.02 15.91
CA GLU A 177 -19.44 14.35 14.68
C GLU A 177 -18.06 14.99 14.97
N VAL A 178 -17.87 15.49 16.19
CA VAL A 178 -16.68 16.22 16.62
C VAL A 178 -16.25 15.73 17.99
N PHE A 179 -15.05 15.16 18.07
CA PHE A 179 -14.41 14.84 19.35
C PHE A 179 -13.85 16.11 19.93
N SER A 180 -14.23 16.43 21.16
CA SER A 180 -13.68 17.55 21.90
C SER A 180 -13.26 17.07 23.28
N LEU A 181 -12.03 17.39 23.66
CA LEU A 181 -11.49 17.16 24.99
C LEU A 181 -11.02 18.50 25.52
N GLN A 182 -11.44 18.86 26.72
CA GLN A 182 -10.99 20.05 27.42
C GLN A 182 -10.44 19.63 28.78
N THR A 183 -9.18 19.93 29.05
CA THR A 183 -8.51 19.58 30.32
C THR A 183 -7.46 20.61 30.72
N ASN A 184 -7.09 20.64 31.99
CA ASN A 184 -6.03 21.49 32.49
C ASN A 184 -4.70 20.76 32.39
N LEU A 185 -3.81 21.30 31.58
CA LEU A 185 -2.45 20.87 31.44
C LEU A 185 -1.60 21.49 32.56
N ASN A 186 -0.80 20.66 33.25
CA ASN A 186 0.12 21.10 34.29
C ASN A 186 1.56 20.78 33.89
N ILE A 187 2.40 21.81 33.68
CA ILE A 187 3.81 21.62 33.38
C ILE A 187 4.61 21.57 34.68
N PRO A 188 5.31 20.47 35.01
CA PRO A 188 6.08 20.40 36.25
C PRO A 188 7.23 21.41 36.28
N LYS A 189 7.34 22.16 37.38
CA LYS A 189 8.33 23.24 37.54
C LYS A 189 9.80 22.76 37.55
N TYR A 190 10.04 21.51 37.92
CA TYR A 190 11.37 20.93 38.06
C TYR A 190 11.94 20.37 36.75
N LEU A 191 11.17 20.40 35.65
CA LEU A 191 11.60 19.90 34.35
C LEU A 191 12.24 21.00 33.51
N PRO A 192 13.09 20.64 32.52
CA PRO A 192 13.73 21.64 31.68
C PRO A 192 12.73 22.33 30.72
N PRO A 193 12.95 23.61 30.39
CA PRO A 193 12.19 24.28 29.35
C PRO A 193 12.54 23.71 27.97
N SER A 194 11.76 24.07 26.95
CA SER A 194 12.11 23.79 25.56
C SER A 194 13.45 24.45 25.21
N PHE A 195 14.29 23.69 24.51
CA PHE A 195 15.62 24.13 24.09
C PHE A 195 15.94 23.55 22.71
N GLU A 196 16.58 24.35 21.85
CA GLU A 196 17.05 23.90 20.54
C GLU A 196 18.47 24.42 20.32
N GLY A 197 19.44 23.51 20.41
CA GLY A 197 20.84 23.74 20.09
C GLY A 197 21.28 22.91 18.89
N LYS A 198 22.56 23.04 18.51
CA LYS A 198 23.12 22.35 17.34
C LYS A 198 23.06 20.82 17.46
N ASN A 199 23.36 20.30 18.64
CA ASN A 199 23.53 18.86 18.90
C ASN A 199 22.61 18.34 20.02
N ASN A 200 21.81 19.20 20.64
CA ASN A 200 20.88 18.81 21.70
C ASN A 200 19.57 19.60 21.55
N GLN A 201 18.45 18.95 21.82
CA GLN A 201 17.13 19.52 21.76
C GLN A 201 16.23 18.95 22.85
N ILE A 202 15.49 19.82 23.53
CA ILE A 202 14.44 19.45 24.48
C ILE A 202 13.09 19.81 23.86
N ARG A 203 12.26 18.80 23.60
CA ARG A 203 10.91 18.95 23.02
C ARG A 203 9.84 18.52 24.01
N TRP A 204 8.76 19.28 24.02
CA TRP A 204 7.54 18.94 24.74
C TRP A 204 6.45 18.53 23.76
N ILE A 205 5.81 17.39 24.03
CA ILE A 205 4.83 16.78 23.14
C ILE A 205 3.56 16.47 23.93
N ILE A 206 2.42 16.91 23.41
CA ILE A 206 1.11 16.39 23.77
C ILE A 206 0.83 15.20 22.85
N SER A 207 0.71 14.02 23.43
CA SER A 207 0.33 12.81 22.71
C SER A 207 -1.11 12.44 23.06
N ILE A 208 -1.93 12.31 22.02
CA ILE A 208 -3.34 11.94 22.13
C ILE A 208 -3.54 10.65 21.35
N GLU A 209 -3.86 9.59 22.07
CA GLU A 209 -4.28 8.32 21.50
C GLU A 209 -5.80 8.26 21.45
N GLN A 210 -6.31 7.77 20.32
CA GLN A 210 -7.73 7.64 20.08
C GLN A 210 -8.06 6.17 19.86
N ASN A 211 -9.05 5.70 20.60
CA ASN A 211 -9.63 4.39 20.40
C ASN A 211 -11.15 4.54 20.27
N ILE A 212 -11.60 4.77 19.04
CA ILE A 212 -13.00 4.99 18.70
C ILE A 212 -13.42 3.90 17.70
N PRO A 213 -14.23 2.92 18.13
CA PRO A 213 -14.60 1.77 17.30
C PRO A 213 -15.12 2.17 15.93
N ASN A 214 -14.69 1.46 14.89
CA ASN A 214 -15.09 1.64 13.49
C ASN A 214 -14.76 3.01 12.86
N ILE A 215 -14.04 3.89 13.57
CA ILE A 215 -13.73 5.26 13.13
C ILE A 215 -12.24 5.56 13.22
N ALA A 216 -11.66 5.43 14.40
CA ALA A 216 -10.28 5.80 14.70
C ALA A 216 -9.77 4.86 15.80
N GLU A 217 -9.47 3.62 15.40
CA GLU A 217 -8.87 2.61 16.29
C GLU A 217 -7.36 2.80 16.28
N GLN A 218 -6.76 2.96 17.47
CA GLN A 218 -5.32 3.10 17.66
C GLN A 218 -4.69 4.26 16.87
N VAL A 219 -5.41 5.39 16.78
CA VAL A 219 -4.91 6.58 16.10
C VAL A 219 -4.13 7.43 17.09
N HIS A 220 -2.84 7.62 16.83
CA HIS A 220 -1.97 8.47 17.64
C HIS A 220 -1.82 9.85 17.00
N SER A 221 -1.76 10.89 17.81
CA SER A 221 -1.58 12.27 17.35
C SER A 221 -0.67 13.02 18.31
N ASN A 222 0.44 13.52 17.77
CA ASN A 222 1.49 14.18 18.54
C ASN A 222 1.55 15.65 18.15
N PHE A 223 1.48 16.53 19.14
CA PHE A 223 1.54 17.97 18.98
C PHE A 223 2.72 18.52 19.77
N VAL A 224 3.65 19.15 19.08
CA VAL A 224 4.81 19.78 19.72
C VAL A 224 4.41 21.17 20.22
N PHE A 225 4.81 21.51 21.44
CA PHE A 225 4.60 22.85 22.02
C PHE A 225 5.88 23.36 22.69
N ILE A 226 5.91 24.66 22.98
CA ILE A 226 7.07 25.34 23.55
C ILE A 226 6.81 25.65 25.02
N VAL A 227 7.76 25.27 25.87
CA VAL A 227 7.84 25.66 27.27
C VAL A 227 8.98 26.68 27.42
N ALA A 228 8.67 27.90 27.82
CA ALA A 228 9.62 28.98 28.01
C ALA A 228 10.39 28.83 29.35
N PRO A 229 11.66 29.27 29.41
CA PRO A 229 12.39 29.36 30.66
C PRO A 229 11.77 30.42 31.59
N VAL A 230 11.89 30.21 32.90
CA VAL A 230 11.53 31.23 33.89
C VAL A 230 12.63 32.29 33.89
N VAL A 231 12.32 33.52 33.49
CA VAL A 231 13.22 34.67 33.64
C VAL A 231 13.06 35.17 35.07
N LEU A 232 14.09 34.98 35.90
CA LEU A 232 14.17 35.63 37.21
C LEU A 232 14.44 37.12 36.94
N ALA A 233 13.45 37.96 37.26
CA ALA A 233 13.58 39.41 37.25
C ALA A 233 14.26 39.90 38.54
#